data_AF-A0A7Y2IS21-F1
#
_entry.id   AF-A0A7Y2IS21-F1
#
_cell.length_a   1.000
_cell.length_b   1.000
_cell.length_c   1.000
_cell.angle_alpha   90.00
_cell.angle_beta   90.00
_cell.angle_gamma   90.00
#
_symmetry.space_group_name_H-M   'P 1'
#
loop_
_entity.id
_entity.type
_entity.pdbx_description
1 polymer ?
#
loop_
_entity_poly.entity_id
_entity_poly.type
_entity_poly.pdbx_seq_one_letter_code
_entity_poly.pdbx_strand_id
1 'polypeptide(L)'
;VDDELPNAFVELNYPLPVEDPSTIGALRREVAFGIGMNIVITRLQEDALRGEVPFFDPSFAANPLVRAQQSPGLATSAEPEELAAATEGLLTEVERAIRFGFSEDELNRAVTDFRQSVDLALASADSTQDWEFASYYVQHYLGTTPIPDAQTAHDISSEILDQMTVGQVADTFRATVTATEPLIIVAGPAAAADVIPTDAELMAIYTTVLTSEIEPRQDTGEIADGLMAAPAPVDIVSRSELFPLDITVLELENGVTLAHLQTDIAAGFVTFGAISAGGWSIAPDADVTETQYGPGIVARSGVAGFDQVELERILSGTTAGAAPYVDITSEGWFGGAATGDLEILFQLVHLYMTRPRLDPAAFEIFDSEVRPLV
;
A
#
# COMPACT_ATOMS: atom_id res chain seq x y z
N VAL A 1 2.02 10.55 -24.59
CA VAL A 1 3.46 10.73 -24.88
C VAL A 1 3.93 11.95 -24.13
N ASP A 2 4.87 11.76 -23.23
CA ASP A 2 5.52 12.81 -22.45
C ASP A 2 7.04 12.55 -22.48
N ASP A 3 7.84 13.60 -22.68
CA ASP A 3 9.30 13.50 -22.71
C ASP A 3 9.89 13.38 -21.29
N GLU A 4 9.11 13.71 -20.25
CA GLU A 4 9.57 13.71 -18.85
C GLU A 4 9.09 12.50 -18.04
N LEU A 5 8.22 11.64 -18.62
CA LEU A 5 7.76 10.43 -17.92
C LEU A 5 8.86 9.35 -17.95
N PRO A 6 9.38 8.91 -16.79
CA PRO A 6 10.36 7.82 -16.74
C PRO A 6 9.71 6.46 -17.01
N ASN A 7 8.46 6.27 -16.57
CA ASN A 7 7.72 5.02 -16.67
C ASN A 7 6.42 5.21 -17.46
N ALA A 8 5.97 4.14 -18.12
CA ALA A 8 4.68 4.10 -18.77
C ALA A 8 3.60 3.55 -17.81
N PHE A 9 2.35 3.96 -18.00
CA PHE A 9 1.25 3.60 -17.13
C PHE A 9 -0.06 3.42 -17.87
N VAL A 10 -0.96 2.68 -17.23
CA VAL A 10 -2.36 2.51 -17.61
C VAL A 10 -3.23 2.95 -16.45
N GLU A 11 -4.30 3.70 -16.73
CA GLU A 11 -5.35 4.00 -15.78
C GLU A 11 -6.72 3.61 -16.33
N LEU A 12 -7.54 2.97 -15.49
CA LEU A 12 -8.97 2.78 -15.71
C LEU A 12 -9.73 3.69 -14.76
N ASN A 13 -10.48 4.62 -15.32
CA ASN A 13 -11.21 5.65 -14.59
C ASN A 13 -12.72 5.50 -14.83
N TYR A 14 -13.54 5.69 -13.80
CA TYR A 14 -15.01 5.59 -13.87
C TYR A 14 -15.65 6.94 -13.55
N PRO A 15 -15.87 7.81 -14.55
CA PRO A 15 -16.39 9.15 -14.31
C PRO A 15 -17.87 9.15 -13.89
N LEU A 16 -18.17 9.68 -12.72
CA LEU A 16 -19.49 9.68 -12.11
C LEU A 16 -19.83 11.05 -11.52
N PRO A 17 -21.12 11.42 -11.40
CA PRO A 17 -21.52 12.58 -10.62
C PRO A 17 -21.05 12.46 -9.17
N VAL A 18 -20.64 13.58 -8.56
CA VAL A 18 -20.39 13.64 -7.11
C VAL A 18 -21.72 13.49 -6.38
N GLU A 19 -21.75 12.61 -5.38
CA GLU A 19 -22.88 12.45 -4.46
C GLU A 19 -22.72 13.37 -3.25
N ASP A 20 -23.81 13.67 -2.54
CA ASP A 20 -23.73 14.47 -1.33
C ASP A 20 -23.15 13.63 -0.16
N PRO A 21 -21.93 13.92 0.33
CA PRO A 21 -21.30 13.18 1.43
C PRO A 21 -21.96 13.42 2.80
N SER A 22 -23.01 14.26 2.89
CA SER A 22 -23.60 14.67 4.17
C SER A 22 -24.44 13.61 4.90
N THR A 23 -24.55 12.39 4.36
CA THR A 23 -25.41 11.33 4.90
C THR A 23 -24.64 10.06 5.24
N ILE A 24 -25.11 9.32 6.26
CA ILE A 24 -24.58 7.99 6.61
C ILE A 24 -24.68 7.01 5.43
N GLY A 25 -25.70 7.15 4.58
CA GLY A 25 -25.86 6.33 3.39
C GLY A 25 -24.77 6.59 2.34
N ALA A 26 -24.37 7.85 2.16
CA ALA A 26 -23.26 8.21 1.27
C ALA A 26 -21.93 7.68 1.82
N LEU A 27 -21.66 7.90 3.11
CA LEU A 27 -20.45 7.37 3.76
C LEU A 27 -20.37 5.84 3.67
N ARG A 28 -21.49 5.13 3.90
CA ARG A 28 -21.52 3.67 3.76
C ARG A 28 -21.17 3.22 2.34
N ARG A 29 -21.67 3.93 1.32
CA ARG A 29 -21.38 3.63 -0.09
C ARG A 29 -19.91 3.89 -0.41
N GLU A 30 -19.36 5.00 0.08
CA GLU A 30 -17.95 5.35 -0.07
C GLU A 30 -17.05 4.27 0.56
N VAL A 31 -17.31 3.86 1.80
CA VAL A 31 -16.56 2.80 2.48
C VAL A 31 -16.72 1.46 1.75
N ALA A 32 -17.94 1.08 1.34
CA ALA A 32 -18.16 -0.16 0.61
C ALA A 32 -17.44 -0.19 -0.74
N PHE A 33 -17.46 0.93 -1.48
CA PHE A 33 -16.74 1.06 -2.74
C PHE A 33 -15.22 1.06 -2.52
N GLY A 34 -14.73 1.78 -1.51
CA GLY A 34 -13.32 1.81 -1.13
C GLY A 34 -12.78 0.43 -0.75
N ILE A 35 -13.55 -0.36 0.01
CA ILE A 35 -13.23 -1.77 0.30
C ILE A 35 -13.17 -2.61 -0.98
N GLY A 36 -14.15 -2.49 -1.87
CA GLY A 36 -14.16 -3.23 -3.13
C GLY A 36 -12.96 -2.89 -4.03
N MET A 37 -12.61 -1.60 -4.13
CA MET A 37 -11.42 -1.14 -4.84
C MET A 37 -10.13 -1.63 -4.20
N ASN A 38 -10.03 -1.57 -2.86
CA ASN A 38 -8.88 -2.10 -2.13
C ASN A 38 -8.69 -3.59 -2.39
N ILE A 39 -9.76 -4.40 -2.36
CA ILE A 39 -9.65 -5.84 -2.67
C ILE A 39 -9.16 -6.06 -4.10
N VAL A 40 -9.69 -5.33 -5.09
CA VAL A 40 -9.23 -5.43 -6.49
C VAL A 40 -7.75 -5.06 -6.63
N ILE A 41 -7.33 -3.97 -6.00
CA ILE A 41 -5.93 -3.54 -6.01
C ILE A 41 -5.03 -4.59 -5.34
N THR A 42 -5.45 -5.13 -4.19
CA THR A 42 -4.72 -6.20 -3.50
C THR A 42 -4.57 -7.42 -4.40
N ARG A 43 -5.62 -7.86 -5.10
CA ARG A 43 -5.53 -8.98 -6.05
C ARG A 43 -4.53 -8.72 -7.17
N LEU A 44 -4.55 -7.52 -7.75
CA LEU A 44 -3.61 -7.12 -8.80
C LEU A 44 -2.17 -7.04 -8.26
N GLN A 45 -1.99 -6.53 -7.05
CA GLN A 45 -0.70 -6.44 -6.36
C GLN A 45 -0.12 -7.84 -6.13
N GLU A 46 -0.95 -8.78 -5.66
CA GLU A 46 -0.51 -10.14 -5.44
C GLU A 46 -0.07 -10.84 -6.74
N ASP A 47 -0.77 -10.61 -7.84
CA ASP A 47 -0.39 -11.16 -9.15
C ASP A 47 0.94 -10.56 -9.62
N ALA A 48 1.11 -9.24 -9.46
CA ALA A 48 2.34 -8.53 -9.81
C ALA A 48 3.52 -9.07 -9.01
N LEU A 49 3.38 -9.20 -7.69
CA LEU A 49 4.42 -9.73 -6.80
C LEU A 49 4.80 -11.18 -7.09
N ARG A 50 3.88 -11.98 -7.65
CA ARG A 50 4.16 -13.35 -8.12
C ARG A 50 4.76 -13.40 -9.53
N GLY A 51 4.86 -12.26 -10.22
CA GLY A 51 5.29 -12.20 -11.62
C GLY A 51 4.29 -12.85 -12.59
N GLU A 52 3.01 -12.91 -12.22
CA GLU A 52 1.94 -13.50 -13.04
C GLU A 52 1.42 -12.53 -14.11
N VAL A 53 1.73 -11.25 -13.97
CA VAL A 53 1.27 -10.16 -14.83
C VAL A 53 2.42 -9.21 -15.17
N PRO A 54 2.41 -8.58 -16.37
CA PRO A 54 3.49 -7.72 -16.84
C PRO A 54 3.25 -6.25 -16.44
N PHE A 55 2.94 -6.00 -15.17
CA PHE A 55 2.78 -4.66 -14.60
C PHE A 55 3.17 -4.64 -13.13
N PHE A 56 3.34 -3.44 -12.59
CA PHE A 56 3.73 -3.20 -11.20
C PHE A 56 3.04 -1.96 -10.64
N ASP A 57 3.11 -1.82 -9.31
CA ASP A 57 2.48 -0.75 -8.53
C ASP A 57 1.00 -0.47 -8.86
N PRO A 58 0.12 -1.50 -8.90
CA PRO A 58 -1.31 -1.26 -8.96
C PRO A 58 -1.75 -0.41 -7.77
N SER A 59 -2.49 0.65 -8.05
CA SER A 59 -2.85 1.67 -7.06
C SER A 59 -4.21 2.29 -7.37
N PHE A 60 -4.75 3.04 -6.42
CA PHE A 60 -5.95 3.82 -6.64
C PHE A 60 -5.64 5.02 -7.53
N ALA A 61 -6.48 5.26 -8.53
CA ALA A 61 -6.44 6.44 -9.38
C ALA A 61 -7.67 7.30 -9.14
N ALA A 62 -7.50 8.61 -9.25
CA ALA A 62 -8.63 9.55 -9.26
C ALA A 62 -8.34 10.73 -10.17
N ASN A 63 -9.18 10.89 -11.20
CA ASN A 63 -9.05 11.99 -12.16
C ASN A 63 -10.30 12.89 -12.22
N PRO A 64 -10.68 13.57 -11.11
CA PRO A 64 -11.79 14.50 -11.14
C PRO A 64 -11.43 15.73 -11.99
N LEU A 65 -12.14 15.94 -13.10
CA LEU A 65 -11.90 17.09 -13.98
C LEU A 65 -12.64 18.35 -13.53
N VAL A 66 -13.78 18.19 -12.85
CA VAL A 66 -14.64 19.29 -12.38
C VAL A 66 -15.25 18.96 -11.03
N ARG A 67 -15.64 19.97 -10.26
CA ARG A 67 -16.21 19.79 -8.90
C ARG A 67 -17.46 18.90 -8.84
N ALA A 68 -18.23 18.83 -9.92
CA ALA A 68 -19.46 18.04 -9.98
C ALA A 68 -19.23 16.59 -10.43
N GLN A 69 -17.98 16.19 -10.67
CA GLN A 69 -17.61 14.88 -11.18
C GLN A 69 -16.49 14.29 -10.33
N GLN A 70 -16.69 13.05 -9.91
CA GLN A 70 -15.64 12.17 -9.41
C GLN A 70 -15.24 11.21 -10.52
N SER A 71 -14.05 10.64 -10.42
CA SER A 71 -13.58 9.64 -11.37
C SER A 71 -12.68 8.64 -10.65
N PRO A 72 -13.25 7.85 -9.71
CA PRO A 72 -12.48 6.80 -9.07
C PRO A 72 -11.99 5.81 -10.12
N GLY A 73 -10.86 5.19 -9.84
CA GLY A 73 -10.21 4.32 -10.78
C GLY A 73 -9.05 3.58 -10.15
N LEU A 74 -8.31 2.94 -11.03
CA LEU A 74 -7.13 2.16 -10.70
C LEU A 74 -6.07 2.43 -11.75
N ALA A 75 -4.82 2.50 -11.32
CA ALA A 75 -3.65 2.73 -12.15
C ALA A 75 -2.63 1.62 -11.93
N THR A 76 -1.79 1.37 -12.92
CA THR A 76 -0.59 0.54 -12.78
C THR A 76 0.49 1.06 -13.70
N SER A 77 1.73 0.88 -13.30
CA SER A 77 2.89 1.12 -14.17
C SER A 77 3.25 -0.17 -14.93
N ALA A 78 3.81 -0.03 -16.12
CA ALA A 78 4.29 -1.16 -16.91
C ALA A 78 5.43 -0.72 -17.83
N GLU A 79 6.18 -1.68 -18.37
CA GLU A 79 7.05 -1.40 -19.50
C GLU A 79 6.21 -0.93 -20.71
N PRO A 80 6.72 -0.01 -21.56
CA PRO A 80 5.95 0.52 -22.68
C PRO A 80 5.39 -0.55 -23.62
N GLU A 81 6.12 -1.63 -23.85
CA GLU A 81 5.75 -2.77 -24.68
C GLU A 81 4.61 -3.61 -24.08
N GLU A 82 4.42 -3.54 -22.76
CA GLU A 82 3.46 -4.34 -22.00
C GLU A 82 2.17 -3.58 -21.69
N LEU A 83 2.03 -2.32 -22.12
CA LEU A 83 0.84 -1.50 -21.84
C LEU A 83 -0.48 -2.12 -22.32
N ALA A 84 -0.46 -2.87 -23.44
CA ALA A 84 -1.63 -3.61 -23.91
C ALA A 84 -2.01 -4.74 -22.93
N ALA A 85 -1.03 -5.53 -22.49
CA ALA A 85 -1.24 -6.62 -21.55
C ALA A 85 -1.62 -6.11 -20.15
N ALA A 86 -1.03 -4.99 -19.71
CA ALA A 86 -1.40 -4.31 -18.48
C ALA A 86 -2.86 -3.84 -18.52
N THR A 87 -3.29 -3.24 -19.63
CA THR A 87 -4.69 -2.85 -19.84
C THR A 87 -5.63 -4.05 -19.75
N GLU A 88 -5.28 -5.17 -20.40
CA GLU A 88 -6.06 -6.42 -20.34
C GLU A 88 -6.14 -6.96 -18.91
N GLY A 89 -5.03 -6.97 -18.16
CA GLY A 89 -4.97 -7.45 -16.79
C GLY A 89 -5.86 -6.66 -15.84
N LEU A 90 -5.78 -5.32 -15.89
CA LEU A 90 -6.64 -4.44 -15.09
C LEU A 90 -8.13 -4.66 -15.40
N LEU A 91 -8.49 -4.67 -16.69
CA LEU A 91 -9.87 -4.89 -17.12
C LEU A 91 -10.39 -6.27 -16.72
N THR A 92 -9.55 -7.30 -16.84
CA THR A 92 -9.91 -8.67 -16.49
C THR A 92 -10.22 -8.79 -15.01
N GLU A 93 -9.46 -8.15 -14.12
CA GLU A 93 -9.73 -8.24 -12.69
C GLU A 93 -10.97 -7.44 -12.27
N VAL A 94 -11.20 -6.26 -12.86
CA VAL A 94 -12.46 -5.54 -12.67
C VAL A 94 -13.64 -6.40 -13.09
N GLU A 95 -13.58 -7.00 -14.29
CA GLU A 95 -14.64 -7.85 -14.81
C GLU A 95 -14.83 -9.11 -13.96
N ARG A 96 -13.75 -9.68 -13.43
CA ARG A 96 -13.81 -10.80 -12.47
C ARG A 96 -14.54 -10.38 -11.19
N ALA A 97 -14.24 -9.22 -10.63
CA ALA A 97 -14.94 -8.67 -9.46
C ALA A 97 -16.42 -8.38 -9.76
N ILE A 98 -16.77 -7.91 -10.96
CA ILE A 98 -18.16 -7.74 -11.39
C ILE A 98 -18.91 -9.08 -11.43
N ARG A 99 -18.30 -10.13 -12.01
CA ARG A 99 -18.94 -11.43 -12.24
C ARG A 99 -19.04 -12.28 -10.98
N PHE A 100 -18.00 -12.29 -10.17
CA PHE A 100 -17.84 -13.25 -9.07
C PHE A 100 -17.83 -12.60 -7.68
N GLY A 101 -17.66 -11.27 -7.60
CA GLY A 101 -17.58 -10.56 -6.33
C GLY A 101 -16.31 -10.86 -5.55
N PHE A 102 -16.46 -10.89 -4.23
CA PHE A 102 -15.38 -10.99 -3.25
C PHE A 102 -15.64 -12.14 -2.28
N SER A 103 -14.60 -12.66 -1.64
CA SER A 103 -14.73 -13.66 -0.57
C SER A 103 -14.94 -13.00 0.80
N GLU A 104 -15.40 -13.78 1.78
CA GLU A 104 -15.46 -13.34 3.18
C GLU A 104 -14.07 -12.98 3.72
N ASP A 105 -13.04 -13.74 3.35
CA ASP A 105 -11.68 -13.48 3.83
C ASP A 105 -11.09 -12.18 3.26
N GLU A 106 -11.39 -11.88 2.00
CA GLU A 106 -11.02 -10.59 1.39
C GLU A 106 -11.72 -9.43 2.08
N LEU A 107 -13.02 -9.57 2.38
CA LEU A 107 -13.76 -8.56 3.12
C LEU A 107 -13.19 -8.38 4.54
N ASN A 108 -12.95 -9.47 5.26
CA ASN A 108 -12.49 -9.42 6.64
C ASN A 108 -11.12 -8.73 6.74
N ARG A 109 -10.19 -9.02 5.81
CA ARG A 109 -8.90 -8.32 5.73
C ARG A 109 -9.09 -6.83 5.49
N ALA A 110 -9.81 -6.47 4.41
CA ALA A 110 -10.01 -5.07 4.07
C ALA A 110 -10.73 -4.30 5.19
N VAL A 111 -11.74 -4.89 5.84
CA VAL A 111 -12.42 -4.28 7.01
C VAL A 111 -11.45 -4.08 8.18
N THR A 112 -10.51 -5.01 8.40
CA THR A 112 -9.50 -4.90 9.47
C THR A 112 -8.55 -3.74 9.19
N ASP A 113 -8.07 -3.60 7.95
CA ASP A 113 -7.20 -2.48 7.55
C ASP A 113 -7.89 -1.12 7.71
N PHE A 114 -9.16 -1.03 7.28
CA PHE A 114 -9.97 0.19 7.46
C PHE A 114 -10.22 0.48 8.94
N ARG A 115 -10.52 -0.53 9.75
CA ARG A 115 -10.75 -0.37 11.20
C ARG A 115 -9.52 0.15 11.90
N GLN A 116 -8.34 -0.37 11.57
CA GLN A 116 -7.09 0.12 12.11
C GLN A 116 -6.86 1.60 11.78
N SER A 117 -7.15 2.02 10.54
CA SER A 117 -7.04 3.42 10.14
C SER A 117 -7.99 4.32 10.95
N VAL A 118 -9.21 3.85 11.22
CA VAL A 118 -10.20 4.52 12.07
C VAL A 118 -9.75 4.62 13.52
N ASP A 119 -9.21 3.54 14.08
CA ASP A 119 -8.70 3.48 15.47
C ASP A 119 -7.49 4.39 15.65
N LEU A 120 -6.56 4.39 14.68
CA LEU A 120 -5.38 5.26 14.69
C LEU A 120 -5.77 6.74 14.62
N ALA A 121 -6.73 7.09 13.75
CA ALA A 121 -7.22 8.46 13.65
C ALA A 121 -7.80 8.97 14.99
N LEU A 122 -8.51 8.13 15.74
CA LEU A 122 -8.98 8.48 17.09
C LEU A 122 -7.81 8.59 18.08
N ALA A 123 -6.88 7.64 18.08
CA ALA A 123 -5.74 7.62 18.99
C ALA A 123 -4.81 8.83 18.83
N SER A 124 -4.70 9.35 17.60
CA SER A 124 -3.85 10.50 17.27
C SER A 124 -4.59 11.83 17.25
N ALA A 125 -5.89 11.86 17.58
CA ALA A 125 -6.75 13.05 17.45
C ALA A 125 -6.23 14.28 18.21
N ASP A 126 -5.70 14.08 19.42
CA ASP A 126 -5.15 15.17 20.26
C ASP A 126 -3.83 15.75 19.73
N SER A 127 -3.18 15.06 18.78
CA SER A 127 -1.93 15.46 18.13
C SER A 127 -2.09 15.85 16.65
N THR A 128 -3.34 16.04 16.19
CA THR A 128 -3.64 16.45 14.81
C THR A 128 -2.96 17.79 14.48
N GLN A 129 -2.33 17.88 13.31
CA GLN A 129 -1.57 19.06 12.92
C GLN A 129 -2.46 20.18 12.35
N ASP A 130 -2.05 21.45 12.53
CA ASP A 130 -2.81 22.62 12.07
C ASP A 130 -3.14 22.59 10.56
N TRP A 131 -2.25 22.05 9.74
CA TRP A 131 -2.45 21.96 8.30
C TRP A 131 -3.51 20.93 7.91
N GLU A 132 -3.71 19.87 8.71
CA GLU A 132 -4.77 18.89 8.52
C GLU A 132 -6.13 19.53 8.82
N PHE A 133 -6.25 20.25 9.95
CA PHE A 133 -7.46 21.02 10.26
C PHE A 133 -7.79 22.04 9.18
N ALA A 134 -6.79 22.77 8.68
CA ALA A 134 -6.98 23.71 7.58
C ALA A 134 -7.52 23.00 6.32
N SER A 135 -7.01 21.82 5.99
CA SER A 135 -7.51 21.00 4.88
C SER A 135 -8.98 20.60 5.09
N TYR A 136 -9.34 20.09 6.27
CA TYR A 136 -10.73 19.71 6.58
C TYR A 136 -11.69 20.90 6.48
N TYR A 137 -11.32 22.07 7.01
CA TYR A 137 -12.16 23.27 6.93
C TYR A 137 -12.32 23.78 5.49
N VAL A 138 -11.26 23.73 4.68
CA VAL A 138 -11.34 24.11 3.27
C VAL A 138 -12.25 23.15 2.50
N GLN A 139 -12.10 21.84 2.70
CA GLN A 139 -12.95 20.83 2.06
C GLN A 139 -14.43 20.99 2.45
N HIS A 140 -14.72 21.17 3.74
CA HIS A 140 -16.08 21.45 4.21
C HIS A 140 -16.64 22.75 3.64
N TYR A 141 -15.87 23.83 3.63
CA TYR A 141 -16.34 25.13 3.13
C TYR A 141 -16.59 25.13 1.62
N LEU A 142 -15.77 24.42 0.85
CA LEU A 142 -15.89 24.35 -0.61
C LEU A 142 -16.86 23.25 -1.09
N GLY A 143 -17.16 22.26 -0.24
CA GLY A 143 -18.07 21.15 -0.50
C GLY A 143 -19.17 21.05 0.54
N THR A 144 -19.54 19.82 0.91
CA THR A 144 -20.53 19.52 1.97
C THR A 144 -20.06 18.44 2.94
N THR A 145 -18.77 18.07 2.91
CA THR A 145 -18.17 17.04 3.78
C THR A 145 -18.33 17.42 5.24
N PRO A 146 -19.05 16.64 6.07
CA PRO A 146 -19.18 16.93 7.49
C PRO A 146 -17.83 16.88 8.23
N ILE A 147 -17.70 17.65 9.31
CA ILE A 147 -16.54 17.61 10.21
C ILE A 147 -17.02 17.21 11.61
N PRO A 148 -17.35 15.94 11.84
CA PRO A 148 -17.63 15.44 13.19
C PRO A 148 -16.38 15.56 14.07
N ASP A 149 -16.55 15.54 15.39
CA ASP A 149 -15.44 15.29 16.30
C ASP A 149 -14.90 13.85 16.12
N ALA A 150 -13.66 13.62 16.56
CA ALA A 150 -12.96 12.36 16.33
C ALA A 150 -13.71 11.14 16.88
N GLN A 151 -14.36 11.25 18.05
CA GLN A 151 -15.13 10.14 18.63
C GLN A 151 -16.36 9.84 17.79
N THR A 152 -17.12 10.88 17.39
CA THR A 152 -18.28 10.69 16.51
C THR A 152 -17.88 10.08 15.17
N ALA A 153 -16.75 10.50 14.58
CA ALA A 153 -16.23 9.94 13.34
C ALA A 153 -15.88 8.45 13.48
N HIS A 154 -15.23 8.09 14.59
CA HIS A 154 -14.86 6.73 14.94
C HIS A 154 -16.08 5.84 15.11
N ASP A 155 -17.07 6.27 15.92
CA ASP A 155 -18.27 5.49 16.22
C ASP A 155 -19.07 5.19 14.94
N ILE A 156 -19.27 6.20 14.09
CA ILE A 156 -19.99 6.05 12.81
C ILE A 156 -19.26 5.08 11.88
N SER A 157 -17.95 5.25 11.72
CA SER A 157 -17.15 4.42 10.83
C SER A 157 -17.11 2.98 11.32
N SER A 158 -16.95 2.78 12.63
CA SER A 158 -16.99 1.46 13.27
C SER A 158 -18.34 0.76 13.06
N GLU A 159 -19.46 1.47 13.24
CA GLU A 159 -20.78 0.91 13.00
C GLU A 159 -20.98 0.49 11.53
N ILE A 160 -20.49 1.30 10.59
CA ILE A 160 -20.55 0.96 9.16
C ILE A 160 -19.73 -0.31 8.86
N LEU A 161 -18.51 -0.39 9.41
CA LEU A 161 -17.61 -1.53 9.22
C LEU A 161 -18.18 -2.82 9.84
N ASP A 162 -18.74 -2.76 11.05
CA ASP A 162 -19.36 -3.90 11.73
C ASP A 162 -20.57 -4.48 10.98
N GLN A 163 -21.23 -3.65 10.17
CA GLN A 163 -22.40 -4.04 9.38
C GLN A 163 -22.07 -4.31 7.92
N MET A 164 -20.79 -4.26 7.52
CA MET A 164 -20.37 -4.46 6.14
C MET A 164 -20.48 -5.95 5.77
N THR A 165 -20.96 -6.23 4.56
CA THR A 165 -21.13 -7.59 4.05
C THR A 165 -20.59 -7.70 2.63
N VAL A 166 -20.20 -8.92 2.22
CA VAL A 166 -19.70 -9.18 0.87
C VAL A 166 -20.71 -8.71 -0.19
N GLY A 167 -22.00 -8.95 0.05
CA GLY A 167 -23.06 -8.52 -0.86
C GLY A 167 -23.13 -7.00 -1.03
N GLN A 168 -23.03 -6.23 0.06
CA GLN A 168 -23.04 -4.76 -0.02
C GLN A 168 -21.83 -4.22 -0.78
N VAL A 169 -20.64 -4.77 -0.52
CA VAL A 169 -19.41 -4.38 -1.21
C VAL A 169 -19.48 -4.74 -2.69
N ALA A 170 -19.83 -5.98 -3.02
CA ALA A 170 -19.93 -6.44 -4.41
C ALA A 170 -21.01 -5.70 -5.21
N ASP A 171 -22.18 -5.47 -4.61
CA ASP A 171 -23.27 -4.74 -5.26
C ASP A 171 -22.91 -3.26 -5.47
N THR A 172 -22.27 -2.63 -4.47
CA THR A 172 -21.81 -1.23 -4.58
C THR A 172 -20.71 -1.10 -5.63
N PHE A 173 -19.69 -1.96 -5.58
CA PHE A 173 -18.62 -2.00 -6.57
C PHE A 173 -19.19 -2.13 -7.97
N ARG A 174 -20.01 -3.16 -8.21
CA ARG A 174 -20.64 -3.42 -9.51
C ARG A 174 -21.50 -2.24 -9.99
N ALA A 175 -22.34 -1.69 -9.12
CA ALA A 175 -23.19 -0.55 -9.48
C ALA A 175 -22.38 0.69 -9.85
N THR A 176 -21.27 0.95 -9.16
CA THR A 176 -20.38 2.09 -9.44
C THR A 176 -19.61 1.90 -10.74
N VAL A 177 -18.92 0.76 -10.93
CA VAL A 177 -18.04 0.56 -12.10
C VAL A 177 -18.81 0.32 -13.40
N THR A 178 -20.09 -0.07 -13.33
CA THR A 178 -20.94 -0.28 -14.52
C THR A 178 -21.88 0.90 -14.81
N ALA A 179 -21.87 1.95 -13.98
CA ALA A 179 -22.68 3.14 -14.21
C ALA A 179 -22.19 3.99 -15.39
N THR A 180 -20.94 3.78 -15.83
CA THR A 180 -20.34 4.38 -17.01
C THR A 180 -19.40 3.38 -17.67
N GLU A 181 -19.14 3.56 -18.96
CA GLU A 181 -17.98 2.95 -19.60
C GLU A 181 -16.69 3.53 -18.98
N PRO A 182 -15.63 2.72 -18.81
CA PRO A 182 -14.37 3.21 -18.27
C PRO A 182 -13.68 4.15 -19.27
N LEU A 183 -13.08 5.22 -18.74
CA LEU A 183 -12.07 6.01 -19.43
C LEU A 183 -10.72 5.30 -19.25
N ILE A 184 -10.16 4.80 -20.35
CA ILE A 184 -8.85 4.18 -20.37
C ILE A 184 -7.82 5.24 -20.77
N ILE A 185 -6.84 5.49 -19.89
CA ILE A 185 -5.73 6.40 -20.15
C ILE A 185 -4.47 5.55 -20.22
N VAL A 186 -3.74 5.67 -21.32
CA VAL A 186 -2.44 5.02 -21.48
C VAL A 186 -1.42 6.08 -21.87
N ALA A 187 -0.30 6.13 -21.14
CA ALA A 187 0.75 7.09 -21.40
C ALA A 187 2.12 6.47 -21.14
N GLY A 188 3.12 7.01 -21.82
CA GLY A 188 4.52 6.59 -21.69
C GLY A 188 5.47 7.56 -22.40
N PRO A 189 6.78 7.26 -22.35
CA PRO A 189 7.83 8.09 -22.91
C PRO A 189 7.66 8.31 -24.42
N ALA A 190 8.04 9.48 -24.93
CA ALA A 190 7.97 9.77 -26.37
C ALA A 190 8.81 8.83 -27.23
N ALA A 191 9.94 8.37 -26.71
CA ALA A 191 10.79 7.40 -27.38
C ALA A 191 10.07 6.05 -27.62
N ALA A 192 9.02 5.74 -26.86
CA ALA A 192 8.24 4.52 -26.96
C ALA A 192 6.87 4.74 -27.64
N ALA A 193 6.65 5.88 -28.31
CA ALA A 193 5.36 6.20 -28.93
C ALA A 193 4.83 5.14 -29.91
N ASP A 194 5.74 4.38 -30.55
CA ASP A 194 5.38 3.35 -31.52
C ASP A 194 4.83 2.05 -30.89
N VAL A 195 5.03 1.85 -29.58
CA VAL A 195 4.54 0.67 -28.84
C VAL A 195 3.36 0.98 -27.93
N ILE A 196 3.00 2.26 -27.75
CA ILE A 196 1.80 2.66 -27.01
C ILE A 196 0.57 2.20 -27.79
N PRO A 197 -0.35 1.43 -27.17
CA PRO A 197 -1.57 0.96 -27.83
C PRO A 197 -2.43 2.11 -28.37
N THR A 198 -2.98 1.91 -29.56
CA THR A 198 -3.93 2.83 -30.18
C THR A 198 -5.31 2.70 -29.55
N ASP A 199 -6.16 3.73 -29.70
CA ASP A 199 -7.57 3.69 -29.27
C ASP A 199 -8.30 2.46 -29.82
N ALA A 200 -8.01 2.06 -31.06
CA ALA A 200 -8.64 0.89 -31.69
C ALA A 200 -8.23 -0.43 -31.02
N GLU A 201 -6.97 -0.55 -30.60
CA GLU A 201 -6.47 -1.72 -29.87
C GLU A 201 -7.03 -1.77 -28.45
N LEU A 202 -7.07 -0.64 -27.73
CA LEU A 202 -7.67 -0.55 -26.40
C LEU A 202 -9.15 -0.93 -26.41
N MET A 203 -9.92 -0.47 -27.41
CA MET A 203 -11.32 -0.84 -27.57
C MET A 203 -11.51 -2.33 -27.91
N ALA A 204 -10.57 -2.92 -28.66
CA ALA A 204 -10.59 -4.35 -28.96
C ALA A 204 -10.28 -5.19 -27.72
N ILE A 205 -9.30 -4.79 -26.91
CA ILE A 205 -8.98 -5.41 -25.61
C ILE A 205 -10.23 -5.36 -24.72
N TYR A 206 -10.83 -4.18 -24.55
CA TYR A 206 -12.04 -4.00 -23.75
C TYR A 206 -13.17 -4.95 -24.17
N THR A 207 -13.49 -4.98 -25.47
CA THR A 207 -14.56 -5.85 -26.00
C THR A 207 -14.23 -7.35 -25.81
N THR A 208 -12.95 -7.71 -25.93
CA THR A 208 -12.50 -9.09 -25.76
C THR A 208 -12.65 -9.52 -24.31
N VAL A 209 -12.20 -8.72 -23.34
CA VAL A 209 -12.32 -9.03 -21.90
C VAL A 209 -13.78 -9.27 -21.51
N LEU A 210 -14.70 -8.41 -21.95
CA LEU A 210 -16.13 -8.54 -21.66
C LEU A 210 -16.76 -9.85 -22.17
N THR A 211 -16.16 -10.49 -23.17
CA THR A 211 -16.67 -11.75 -23.77
C THR A 211 -15.80 -12.97 -23.47
N SER A 212 -14.64 -12.76 -22.87
CA SER A 212 -13.70 -13.82 -22.49
C SER A 212 -14.26 -14.70 -21.38
N GLU A 213 -13.79 -15.95 -21.35
CA GLU A 213 -14.00 -16.85 -20.22
C GLU A 213 -13.05 -16.43 -19.09
N ILE A 214 -13.61 -16.06 -17.93
CA ILE A 214 -12.87 -15.61 -16.75
C ILE A 214 -13.26 -16.54 -15.61
N GLU A 215 -12.28 -17.16 -14.97
CA GLU A 215 -12.51 -18.01 -13.81
C GLU A 215 -12.68 -17.19 -12.52
N PRO A 216 -13.35 -17.69 -11.48
CA PRO A 216 -13.29 -17.05 -10.15
C PRO A 216 -11.88 -17.15 -9.55
N ARG A 217 -11.52 -16.21 -8.66
CA ARG A 217 -10.30 -16.35 -7.83
C ARG A 217 -10.45 -17.56 -6.91
N GLN A 218 -9.34 -18.26 -6.69
CA GLN A 218 -9.29 -19.33 -5.69
C GLN A 218 -9.12 -18.74 -4.30
N ASP A 219 -9.69 -19.40 -3.31
CA ASP A 219 -9.48 -19.06 -1.91
C ASP A 219 -8.02 -19.34 -1.53
N THR A 220 -7.41 -18.40 -0.83
CA THR A 220 -5.97 -18.38 -0.58
C THR A 220 -5.58 -18.87 0.82
N GLY A 221 -6.55 -19.37 1.60
CA GLY A 221 -6.31 -20.09 2.85
C GLY A 221 -5.96 -19.23 4.07
N GLU A 222 -5.72 -19.90 5.20
CA GLU A 222 -5.45 -19.26 6.50
C GLU A 222 -4.11 -18.50 6.52
N ILE A 223 -4.11 -17.36 7.22
CA ILE A 223 -2.94 -16.51 7.45
C ILE A 223 -2.28 -16.95 8.77
N ALA A 224 -0.95 -16.90 8.83
CA ALA A 224 -0.24 -17.18 10.07
C ALA A 224 -0.49 -16.08 11.13
N ASP A 225 -0.72 -16.47 12.39
CA ASP A 225 -0.95 -15.54 13.52
C ASP A 225 0.27 -14.65 13.89
N GLY A 226 1.42 -14.83 13.24
CA GLY A 226 2.64 -14.05 13.50
C GLY A 226 3.83 -14.50 12.65
N LEU A 227 4.88 -13.68 12.64
CA LEU A 227 6.05 -13.88 11.78
C LEU A 227 7.05 -14.88 12.38
N MET A 228 7.17 -14.91 13.70
CA MET A 228 8.07 -15.81 14.42
C MET A 228 7.68 -16.00 15.88
N ALA A 229 8.20 -17.05 16.51
CA ALA A 229 8.23 -17.14 17.96
C ALA A 229 9.33 -16.20 18.51
N ALA A 230 9.02 -15.45 19.56
CA ALA A 230 9.99 -14.54 20.18
C ALA A 230 11.28 -15.27 20.61
N PRO A 231 12.47 -14.73 20.28
CA PRO A 231 13.73 -15.32 20.70
C PRO A 231 13.94 -15.16 22.22
N ALA A 232 14.92 -15.88 22.78
CA ALA A 232 15.31 -15.69 24.17
C ALA A 232 15.81 -14.25 24.40
N PRO A 233 15.43 -13.58 25.51
CA PRO A 233 15.85 -12.22 25.78
C PRO A 233 17.35 -12.15 26.06
N VAL A 234 17.94 -10.99 25.75
CA VAL A 234 19.31 -10.63 26.11
C VAL A 234 19.31 -9.68 27.32
N ASP A 235 20.36 -9.74 28.13
CA ASP A 235 20.44 -8.92 29.33
C ASP A 235 20.77 -7.45 29.01
N ILE A 236 20.23 -6.53 29.81
CA ILE A 236 20.61 -5.12 29.80
C ILE A 236 21.88 -4.97 30.63
N VAL A 237 22.99 -4.59 29.99
CA VAL A 237 24.30 -4.44 30.66
C VAL A 237 24.49 -3.05 31.27
N SER A 238 23.84 -2.02 30.72
CA SER A 238 23.88 -0.66 31.23
C SER A 238 22.61 0.10 30.93
N ARG A 239 22.26 1.05 31.81
CA ARG A 239 21.17 2.01 31.63
C ARG A 239 21.64 3.40 32.03
N SER A 240 21.40 4.38 31.17
CA SER A 240 21.72 5.79 31.41
C SER A 240 20.65 6.71 30.83
N GLU A 241 20.73 8.00 31.14
CA GLU A 241 19.83 9.03 30.62
C GLU A 241 20.65 10.20 30.02
N LEU A 242 20.23 10.70 28.86
CA LEU A 242 20.85 11.88 28.22
C LEU A 242 20.04 13.14 28.53
N PHE A 243 20.63 14.01 29.34
CA PHE A 243 20.12 15.35 29.63
C PHE A 243 20.41 16.31 28.45
N PRO A 244 19.52 17.26 28.10
CA PRO A 244 18.26 17.64 28.76
C PRO A 244 17.00 16.97 28.19
N LEU A 245 17.14 15.99 27.30
CA LEU A 245 16.01 15.47 26.51
C LEU A 245 15.36 14.24 27.14
N ASP A 246 15.74 13.86 28.37
CA ASP A 246 15.24 12.68 29.09
C ASP A 246 15.26 11.37 28.24
N ILE A 247 16.25 11.26 27.35
CA ILE A 247 16.43 10.07 26.49
C ILE A 247 17.01 8.96 27.35
N THR A 248 16.31 7.83 27.43
CA THR A 248 16.86 6.63 28.09
C THR A 248 17.70 5.85 27.10
N VAL A 249 18.94 5.54 27.49
CA VAL A 249 19.89 4.75 26.71
C VAL A 249 20.16 3.43 27.43
N LEU A 250 19.91 2.33 26.72
CA LEU A 250 20.15 0.96 27.17
C LEU A 250 21.28 0.36 26.33
N GLU A 251 22.28 -0.22 27.00
CA GLU A 251 23.26 -1.09 26.34
C GLU A 251 22.87 -2.53 26.61
N LEU A 252 22.78 -3.33 25.55
CA LEU A 252 22.40 -4.74 25.59
C LEU A 252 23.63 -5.63 25.46
N GLU A 253 23.58 -6.84 26.04
CA GLU A 253 24.70 -7.79 26.02
C GLU A 253 25.14 -8.18 24.59
N ASN A 254 24.22 -8.15 23.62
CA ASN A 254 24.50 -8.42 22.22
C ASN A 254 25.18 -7.26 21.46
N GLY A 255 25.53 -6.16 22.15
CA GLY A 255 26.23 -5.01 21.58
C GLY A 255 25.31 -3.95 20.96
N VAL A 256 23.99 -4.13 21.01
CA VAL A 256 23.03 -3.11 20.57
C VAL A 256 22.91 -2.01 21.62
N THR A 257 22.91 -0.76 21.17
CA THR A 257 22.56 0.40 21.99
C THR A 257 21.19 0.92 21.57
N LEU A 258 20.22 0.87 22.49
CA LEU A 258 18.87 1.38 22.28
C LEU A 258 18.74 2.75 22.96
N ALA A 259 18.46 3.79 22.19
CA ALA A 259 18.08 5.10 22.70
C ALA A 259 16.59 5.32 22.43
N HIS A 260 15.80 5.55 23.49
CA HIS A 260 14.37 5.81 23.34
C HIS A 260 13.98 7.16 23.95
N LEU A 261 13.15 7.89 23.20
CA LEU A 261 12.56 9.16 23.59
C LEU A 261 11.05 9.05 23.46
N GLN A 262 10.34 9.31 24.55
CA GLN A 262 8.89 9.42 24.52
C GLN A 262 8.51 10.88 24.24
N THR A 263 7.61 11.11 23.29
CA THR A 263 7.09 12.44 22.97
C THR A 263 5.57 12.39 22.84
N ASP A 264 4.93 13.55 22.89
CA ASP A 264 3.50 13.76 22.62
C ASP A 264 3.25 14.30 21.19
N ILE A 265 4.27 14.30 20.32
CA ILE A 265 4.19 14.82 18.94
C ILE A 265 3.27 13.96 18.06
N ALA A 266 3.32 12.64 18.23
CA ALA A 266 2.50 11.67 17.51
C ALA A 266 2.01 10.60 18.48
N ALA A 267 0.87 10.85 19.14
CA ALA A 267 0.33 9.93 20.12
C ALA A 267 -0.10 8.61 19.48
N GLY A 268 0.16 7.50 20.17
CA GLY A 268 -0.21 6.15 19.72
C GLY A 268 0.72 5.52 18.69
N PHE A 269 1.74 6.23 18.20
CA PHE A 269 2.66 5.76 17.17
C PHE A 269 4.12 5.78 17.63
N VAL A 270 4.90 4.82 17.16
CA VAL A 270 6.34 4.72 17.41
C VAL A 270 7.04 4.72 16.06
N THR A 271 8.04 5.58 15.91
CA THR A 271 9.01 5.51 14.82
C THR A 271 10.34 5.00 15.36
N PHE A 272 11.09 4.29 14.53
CA PHE A 272 12.43 3.85 14.90
C PHE A 272 13.40 3.99 13.72
N GLY A 273 14.68 4.12 14.07
CA GLY A 273 15.80 3.97 13.15
C GLY A 273 16.87 3.09 13.81
N ALA A 274 17.30 2.06 13.12
CA ALA A 274 18.46 1.25 13.46
C ALA A 274 19.60 1.61 12.51
N ILE A 275 20.77 1.93 13.05
CA ILE A 275 21.90 2.47 12.27
C ILE A 275 23.17 1.70 12.63
N SER A 276 23.91 1.28 11.61
CA SER A 276 25.27 0.76 11.71
C SER A 276 26.21 1.57 10.83
N ALA A 277 27.50 1.63 11.21
CA ALA A 277 28.53 2.12 10.30
C ALA A 277 28.72 1.10 9.17
N GLY A 278 28.76 1.59 7.93
CA GLY A 278 28.78 0.73 6.76
C GLY A 278 28.61 1.57 5.50
N GLY A 279 27.69 1.15 4.64
CA GLY A 279 27.33 1.91 3.46
C GLY A 279 28.18 1.61 2.23
N TRP A 280 27.78 2.14 1.09
CA TRP A 280 28.42 1.84 -0.18
C TRP A 280 29.79 2.52 -0.38
N SER A 281 30.23 3.41 0.53
CA SER A 281 31.59 3.99 0.47
C SER A 281 32.72 3.01 0.79
N ILE A 282 32.38 1.89 1.45
CA ILE A 282 33.32 0.82 1.77
C ILE A 282 33.11 -0.42 0.90
N ALA A 283 32.11 -0.40 0.02
CA ALA A 283 31.88 -1.44 -0.97
C ALA A 283 32.97 -1.41 -2.05
N PRO A 284 33.37 -2.55 -2.63
CA PRO A 284 34.19 -2.56 -3.83
C PRO A 284 33.53 -1.77 -4.96
N ASP A 285 34.31 -1.03 -5.77
CA ASP A 285 33.80 -0.21 -6.88
C ASP A 285 32.83 -0.96 -7.81
N ALA A 286 33.08 -2.26 -8.00
CA ALA A 286 32.27 -3.13 -8.87
C ALA A 286 30.89 -3.50 -8.27
N ASP A 287 30.69 -3.32 -6.97
CA ASP A 287 29.49 -3.73 -6.24
C ASP A 287 28.68 -2.51 -5.72
N VAL A 288 29.10 -1.28 -6.03
CA VAL A 288 28.49 -0.04 -5.50
C VAL A 288 27.02 0.06 -5.90
N THR A 289 26.70 -0.23 -7.16
CA THR A 289 25.34 -0.17 -7.69
C THR A 289 24.45 -1.20 -7.01
N GLU A 290 24.92 -2.44 -6.90
CA GLU A 290 24.23 -3.54 -6.24
C GLU A 290 24.02 -3.24 -4.75
N THR A 291 25.01 -2.62 -4.10
CA THR A 291 24.92 -2.22 -2.70
C THR A 291 23.89 -1.10 -2.51
N GLN A 292 23.80 -0.16 -3.44
CA GLN A 292 22.84 0.95 -3.41
C GLN A 292 21.40 0.47 -3.59
N TYR A 293 21.17 -0.48 -4.50
CA TYR A 293 19.81 -0.93 -4.86
C TYR A 293 19.34 -2.19 -4.14
N GLY A 294 20.26 -2.98 -3.59
CA GLY A 294 19.96 -4.20 -2.83
C GLY A 294 18.86 -4.06 -1.77
N PRO A 295 18.84 -2.99 -0.96
CA PRO A 295 17.76 -2.75 0.00
C PRO A 295 16.37 -2.76 -0.61
N GLY A 296 16.19 -2.13 -1.76
CA GLY A 296 14.88 -2.05 -2.42
C GLY A 296 14.38 -3.41 -2.90
N ILE A 297 15.28 -4.29 -3.35
CA ILE A 297 14.94 -5.65 -3.74
C ILE A 297 14.57 -6.49 -2.51
N VAL A 298 15.35 -6.38 -1.42
CA VAL A 298 15.07 -7.09 -0.17
C VAL A 298 13.71 -6.70 0.41
N ALA A 299 13.36 -5.42 0.37
CA ALA A 299 12.07 -4.91 0.85
C ALA A 299 10.85 -5.48 0.09
N ARG A 300 11.06 -6.00 -1.12
CA ARG A 300 10.02 -6.57 -2.00
C ARG A 300 10.07 -8.09 -2.08
N SER A 301 11.05 -8.71 -1.42
CA SER A 301 11.33 -10.14 -1.55
C SER A 301 10.59 -10.99 -0.51
N GLY A 302 9.80 -10.40 0.39
CA GLY A 302 9.32 -11.06 1.60
C GLY A 302 10.41 -11.23 2.66
N VAL A 303 10.19 -12.12 3.63
CA VAL A 303 11.12 -12.32 4.73
C VAL A 303 11.11 -13.76 5.25
N ALA A 304 12.28 -14.30 5.58
CA ALA A 304 12.46 -15.67 6.06
C ALA A 304 11.80 -16.72 5.14
N GLY A 305 10.74 -17.38 5.62
CA GLY A 305 10.01 -18.40 4.87
C GLY A 305 8.83 -17.86 4.06
N PHE A 306 8.46 -16.60 4.27
CA PHE A 306 7.30 -15.97 3.66
C PHE A 306 7.72 -15.24 2.38
N ASP A 307 6.99 -15.46 1.29
CA ASP A 307 7.08 -14.57 0.14
C ASP A 307 6.44 -13.21 0.44
N GLN A 308 6.54 -12.26 -0.49
CA GLN A 308 6.03 -10.89 -0.28
C GLN A 308 4.51 -10.87 -0.08
N VAL A 309 3.77 -11.74 -0.76
CA VAL A 309 2.31 -11.80 -0.64
C VAL A 309 1.90 -12.37 0.71
N GLU A 310 2.55 -13.44 1.14
CA GLU A 310 2.35 -14.02 2.48
C GLU A 310 2.70 -13.01 3.57
N LEU A 311 3.79 -12.25 3.41
CA LEU A 311 4.19 -11.22 4.35
C LEU A 311 3.15 -10.10 4.43
N GLU A 312 2.70 -9.55 3.30
CA GLU A 312 1.66 -8.52 3.28
C GLU A 312 0.36 -8.98 3.92
N ARG A 313 -0.02 -10.25 3.72
CA ARG A 313 -1.19 -10.83 4.38
C ARG A 313 -1.03 -10.95 5.89
N ILE A 314 0.15 -11.33 6.39
CA ILE A 314 0.42 -11.39 7.84
C ILE A 314 0.43 -9.99 8.46
N LEU A 315 0.89 -8.99 7.71
CA LEU A 315 0.94 -7.59 8.16
C LEU A 315 -0.40 -6.86 8.01
N SER A 316 -1.39 -7.42 7.32
CA SER A 316 -2.74 -6.86 7.22
C SER A 316 -3.36 -6.69 8.60
N GLY A 317 -4.02 -5.54 8.81
CA GLY A 317 -4.55 -5.11 10.09
C GLY A 317 -3.49 -4.63 11.08
N THR A 318 -2.22 -4.51 10.65
CA THR A 318 -1.12 -3.96 11.43
C THR A 318 -0.57 -2.71 10.76
N THR A 319 -0.05 -1.78 11.56
CA THR A 319 0.66 -0.59 11.08
C THR A 319 2.17 -0.79 11.07
N ALA A 320 2.62 -2.02 11.37
CA ALA A 320 4.03 -2.34 11.46
C ALA A 320 4.67 -2.37 10.08
N GLY A 321 5.63 -1.48 9.86
CA GLY A 321 6.43 -1.44 8.64
C GLY A 321 7.90 -1.21 8.96
N ALA A 322 8.78 -1.90 8.24
CA ALA A 322 10.22 -1.69 8.30
C ALA A 322 10.82 -1.81 6.90
N ALA A 323 11.73 -0.91 6.57
CA ALA A 323 12.44 -0.90 5.31
C ALA A 323 13.96 -0.81 5.56
N PRO A 324 14.77 -1.59 4.81
CA PRO A 324 16.22 -1.46 4.85
C PRO A 324 16.67 -0.18 4.14
N TYR A 325 17.85 0.30 4.51
CA TYR A 325 18.57 1.30 3.74
C TYR A 325 20.08 1.06 3.77
N VAL A 326 20.75 1.49 2.71
CA VAL A 326 22.21 1.54 2.63
C VAL A 326 22.59 2.90 2.02
N ASP A 327 23.12 3.76 2.87
CA ASP A 327 23.62 5.10 2.52
C ASP A 327 25.13 5.07 2.22
N ILE A 328 25.73 6.24 2.03
CA ILE A 328 27.16 6.40 1.76
C ILE A 328 28.01 5.74 2.87
N THR A 329 27.73 6.07 4.14
CA THR A 329 28.57 5.72 5.29
C THR A 329 27.83 4.94 6.38
N SER A 330 26.58 4.58 6.14
CA SER A 330 25.74 3.89 7.09
C SER A 330 24.77 2.97 6.40
N GLU A 331 24.32 1.97 7.14
CA GLU A 331 23.29 1.02 6.71
C GLU A 331 22.38 0.75 7.90
N GLY A 332 21.18 0.27 7.62
CA GLY A 332 20.24 0.03 8.70
C GLY A 332 18.82 -0.18 8.26
N TRP A 333 17.91 0.14 9.18
CA TRP A 333 16.47 -0.03 9.02
C TRP A 333 15.75 1.21 9.55
N PHE A 334 14.68 1.61 8.88
CA PHE A 334 13.75 2.60 9.38
C PHE A 334 12.33 2.04 9.34
N GLY A 335 11.47 2.58 10.18
CA GLY A 335 10.08 2.15 10.18
C GLY A 335 9.31 2.67 11.37
N GLY A 336 8.17 2.04 11.61
CA GLY A 336 7.29 2.41 12.69
C GLY A 336 6.08 1.50 12.79
N ALA A 337 5.32 1.72 13.86
CA ALA A 337 4.09 1.01 14.14
C ALA A 337 3.27 1.77 15.18
N ALA A 338 1.98 1.53 15.22
CA ALA A 338 1.16 1.80 16.39
C ALA A 338 1.71 1.03 17.59
N THR A 339 1.50 1.56 18.79
CA THR A 339 2.03 0.95 20.03
C THR A 339 1.56 -0.49 20.24
N GLY A 340 0.37 -0.84 19.75
CA GLY A 340 -0.17 -2.21 19.77
C GLY A 340 0.56 -3.20 18.87
N ASP A 341 1.23 -2.72 17.82
CA ASP A 341 1.85 -3.54 16.77
C ASP A 341 3.38 -3.65 16.92
N LEU A 342 3.94 -3.17 18.04
CA LEU A 342 5.40 -3.15 18.27
C LEU A 342 6.04 -4.54 18.25
N GLU A 343 5.32 -5.56 18.72
CA GLU A 343 5.81 -6.94 18.67
C GLU A 343 6.04 -7.39 17.23
N ILE A 344 5.08 -7.13 16.33
CA ILE A 344 5.18 -7.48 14.91
C ILE A 344 6.30 -6.67 14.24
N LEU A 345 6.42 -5.38 14.57
CA LEU A 345 7.52 -4.54 14.09
C LEU A 345 8.89 -5.14 14.43
N PHE A 346 9.11 -5.52 15.70
CA PHE A 346 10.39 -6.07 16.12
C PHE A 346 10.65 -7.48 15.58
N GLN A 347 9.61 -8.29 15.41
CA GLN A 347 9.73 -9.56 14.68
C GLN A 347 10.18 -9.33 13.25
N LEU A 348 9.56 -8.40 12.53
CA LEU A 348 9.90 -8.06 11.15
C LEU A 348 11.37 -7.62 11.02
N VAL A 349 11.79 -6.66 11.85
CA VAL A 349 13.19 -6.18 11.89
C VAL A 349 14.17 -7.32 12.21
N HIS A 350 13.85 -8.17 13.19
CA HIS A 350 14.69 -9.30 13.53
C HIS A 350 14.85 -10.29 12.38
N LEU A 351 13.75 -10.63 11.68
CA LEU A 351 13.78 -11.56 10.57
C LEU A 351 14.54 -11.01 9.38
N TYR A 352 14.38 -9.72 9.09
CA TYR A 352 15.14 -9.05 8.05
C TYR A 352 16.66 -9.09 8.31
N MET A 353 17.08 -8.94 9.57
CA MET A 353 18.50 -9.03 9.93
C MET A 353 19.05 -10.46 9.93
N THR A 354 18.23 -11.45 10.31
CA THR A 354 18.71 -12.82 10.58
C THR A 354 18.42 -13.82 9.48
N ARG A 355 17.36 -13.56 8.69
CA ARG A 355 16.82 -14.43 7.64
C ARG A 355 16.26 -13.58 6.48
N PRO A 356 17.08 -12.68 5.86
CA PRO A 356 16.63 -11.94 4.70
C PRO A 356 16.30 -12.91 3.55
N ARG A 357 15.36 -12.50 2.71
CA ARG A 357 14.97 -13.23 1.50
C ARG A 357 15.34 -12.41 0.28
N LEU A 358 15.68 -13.09 -0.81
CA LEU A 358 15.87 -12.50 -2.13
C LEU A 358 14.98 -13.26 -3.11
N ASP A 359 14.05 -12.56 -3.72
CA ASP A 359 13.10 -13.14 -4.66
C ASP A 359 13.43 -12.71 -6.11
N PRO A 360 13.61 -13.65 -7.05
CA PRO A 360 13.86 -13.32 -8.45
C PRO A 360 12.75 -12.48 -9.10
N ALA A 361 11.47 -12.72 -8.77
CA ALA A 361 10.38 -11.93 -9.33
C ALA A 361 10.45 -10.47 -8.83
N ALA A 362 10.75 -10.29 -7.55
CA ALA A 362 10.97 -8.96 -6.97
C ALA A 362 12.16 -8.23 -7.60
N PHE A 363 13.21 -8.96 -7.98
CA PHE A 363 14.35 -8.39 -8.72
C PHE A 363 13.94 -7.88 -10.10
N GLU A 364 13.21 -8.67 -10.89
CA GLU A 364 12.78 -8.25 -12.24
C GLU A 364 11.85 -7.03 -12.19
N ILE A 365 10.93 -6.98 -11.22
CA ILE A 365 10.06 -5.81 -11.00
C ILE A 365 10.90 -4.59 -10.63
N PHE A 366 11.82 -4.74 -9.67
CA PHE A 366 12.70 -3.66 -9.24
C PHE A 366 13.57 -3.12 -10.38
N ASP A 367 14.14 -4.01 -11.18
CA ASP A 367 14.96 -3.64 -12.33
C ASP A 367 14.12 -2.93 -13.41
N SER A 368 12.89 -3.37 -13.67
CA SER A 368 11.96 -2.69 -14.59
C SER A 368 11.63 -1.27 -14.14
N GLU A 369 11.49 -1.03 -12.83
CA GLU A 369 11.23 0.29 -12.26
C GLU A 369 12.44 1.24 -12.33
N VAL A 370 13.64 0.70 -12.08
CA VAL A 370 14.85 1.52 -11.88
C VAL A 370 15.65 1.71 -13.16
N ARG A 371 15.67 0.71 -14.07
CA ARG A 371 16.41 0.78 -15.33
C ARG A 371 16.08 2.02 -16.18
N PRO A 372 14.83 2.50 -16.27
CA PRO A 372 14.52 3.74 -17.02
C PRO A 372 15.07 5.02 -16.38
N LEU A 373 15.44 4.98 -15.08
CA LEU A 373 15.92 6.14 -14.32
C LEU A 373 17.44 6.36 -14.43
N VAL A 374 18.18 5.38 -14.97
CA VAL A 374 19.65 5.36 -15.06
C VAL A 374 20.07 5.51 -16.52
#